data_AF-A0A0F8XYD4-F1
#
_entry.id   AF-A0A0F8XYD4-F1
#
_cell.length_a   1.000
_cell.length_b   1.000
_cell.length_c   1.000
_cell.angle_alpha   90.00
_cell.angle_beta   90.00
_cell.angle_gamma   90.00
#
_symmetry.space_group_name_H-M   'P 1'
#
loop_
_entity.id
_entity.type
_entity.pdbx_description
1 polymer ?
#
loop_
_entity_poly.entity_id
_entity_poly.type
_entity_poly.pdbx_seq_one_letter_code
_entity_poly.pdbx_strand_id
1 'polypeptide(L)'
;AGGLLSAQRFRVYSALRNHGPCTAIELAERFGIGWRHTISRRLPELRDRGVVRELDTRVCNVGGRPSIVWETTDALPKNPPKQTRSDFLDRQHQDEINYLKARNSELREKNALLEQENRRLRDALRAHGKQLRLI
;
A
#
# COMPACT_ATOMS: atom_id res chain seq x y z
N ALA A 1 -15.96 -27.88 -14.49
CA ALA A 1 -16.13 -27.97 -13.02
C ALA A 1 -14.97 -27.23 -12.35
N GLY A 2 -15.23 -26.15 -11.61
CA GLY A 2 -14.20 -25.35 -10.95
C GLY A 2 -14.05 -25.74 -9.49
N GLY A 3 -12.96 -26.44 -9.14
CA GLY A 3 -12.65 -26.79 -7.75
C GLY A 3 -12.42 -25.56 -6.86
N LEU A 4 -12.29 -25.79 -5.55
CA LEU A 4 -12.07 -24.75 -4.51
C LEU A 4 -10.90 -23.79 -4.85
N LEU A 5 -9.88 -24.29 -5.55
CA LEU A 5 -8.79 -23.51 -6.13
C LEU A 5 -8.78 -23.66 -7.65
N SER A 6 -8.39 -22.60 -8.37
CA SER A 6 -8.07 -22.73 -9.80
C SER A 6 -6.83 -23.60 -9.99
N ALA A 7 -6.64 -24.19 -11.16
CA ALA A 7 -5.47 -25.03 -11.45
C ALA A 7 -4.14 -24.31 -11.13
N GLN A 8 -4.02 -23.02 -11.44
CA GLN A 8 -2.85 -22.23 -11.08
C GLN A 8 -2.69 -22.03 -9.58
N ARG A 9 -3.77 -21.70 -8.85
CA ARG A 9 -3.71 -21.56 -7.37
C ARG A 9 -3.32 -22.87 -6.71
N PHE A 10 -3.89 -23.98 -7.15
CA PHE A 10 -3.55 -25.30 -6.64
C PHE A 10 -2.07 -25.63 -6.88
N ARG A 11 -1.55 -25.37 -8.09
CA ARG A 11 -0.12 -25.57 -8.38
C ARG A 11 0.79 -24.76 -7.46
N VAL A 12 0.49 -23.48 -7.25
CA VAL A 12 1.28 -22.61 -6.35
C VAL A 12 1.19 -23.10 -4.91
N TYR A 13 -0.02 -23.45 -4.44
CA TYR A 13 -0.21 -24.03 -3.11
C TYR A 13 0.59 -25.33 -2.92
N SER A 14 0.49 -26.27 -3.84
CA SER A 14 1.20 -27.56 -3.74
C SER A 14 2.72 -27.39 -3.77
N ALA A 15 3.24 -26.49 -4.59
CA ALA A 15 4.67 -26.19 -4.58
C ALA A 15 5.11 -25.54 -3.26
N LEU A 16 4.32 -24.62 -2.72
CA LEU A 16 4.62 -24.02 -1.42
C LEU A 16 4.53 -25.05 -0.29
N ARG A 17 3.59 -26.00 -0.34
CA ARG A 17 3.49 -27.10 0.62
C ARG A 17 4.72 -28.00 0.63
N ASN A 18 5.32 -28.22 -0.55
CA ASN A 18 6.46 -29.12 -0.72
C ASN A 18 7.82 -28.45 -0.50
N HIS A 19 7.91 -27.12 -0.63
CA HIS A 19 9.17 -26.39 -0.64
C HIS A 19 9.22 -25.18 0.31
N GLY A 20 8.10 -24.83 0.93
CA GLY A 20 8.04 -23.77 1.93
C GLY A 20 8.59 -24.21 3.29
N PRO A 21 8.84 -23.27 4.20
CA PRO A 21 8.64 -21.82 4.06
C PRO A 21 9.66 -21.13 3.13
N CYS A 22 9.20 -20.31 2.19
CA CYS A 22 10.10 -19.62 1.24
C CYS A 22 9.49 -18.32 0.68
N THR A 23 10.33 -17.49 0.07
CA THR A 23 9.90 -16.25 -0.59
C THR A 23 9.28 -16.53 -1.96
N ALA A 24 8.51 -15.58 -2.49
CA ALA A 24 7.89 -15.72 -3.82
C ALA A 24 8.91 -15.94 -4.95
N ILE A 25 10.11 -15.36 -4.85
CA ILE A 25 11.17 -15.50 -5.85
C ILE A 25 11.81 -16.89 -5.76
N GLU A 26 12.11 -17.36 -4.55
CA GLU A 26 12.63 -18.71 -4.34
C GLU A 26 11.64 -19.78 -4.80
N LEU A 27 10.34 -19.56 -4.54
CA LEU A 27 9.31 -20.46 -5.05
C LEU A 27 9.27 -20.42 -6.58
N ALA A 28 9.37 -19.24 -7.20
CA ALA A 28 9.35 -19.09 -8.66
C ALA A 28 10.52 -19.79 -9.36
N GLU A 29 11.70 -19.79 -8.75
CA GLU A 29 12.87 -20.51 -9.27
C GLU A 29 12.58 -22.01 -9.47
N ARG A 30 11.73 -22.60 -8.62
CA ARG A 30 11.32 -24.01 -8.72
C ARG A 30 10.37 -24.30 -9.88
N PHE A 31 9.66 -23.30 -10.40
CA PHE A 31 8.74 -23.46 -11.52
C PHE A 31 9.37 -23.15 -12.88
N GLY A 32 10.47 -22.40 -12.90
CA GLY A 32 11.12 -21.92 -14.13
C GLY A 32 10.59 -20.56 -14.62
N ILE A 33 10.96 -20.22 -15.85
CA ILE A 33 10.75 -18.89 -16.44
C ILE A 33 9.24 -18.56 -16.54
N GLY A 34 8.88 -17.31 -16.23
CA GLY A 34 7.51 -16.78 -16.39
C GLY A 34 6.60 -16.94 -15.18
N TRP A 35 6.99 -17.69 -14.14
CA TRP A 35 6.13 -17.93 -12.98
C TRP A 35 6.17 -16.86 -11.90
N ARG A 36 7.18 -15.97 -11.91
CA ARG A 36 7.36 -14.92 -10.89
C ARG A 36 6.11 -14.05 -10.72
N HIS A 37 5.55 -13.52 -11.80
CA HIS A 37 4.34 -12.68 -11.75
C HIS A 37 3.11 -13.48 -11.32
N THR A 38 2.98 -14.72 -11.80
CA THR A 38 1.89 -15.62 -11.41
C THR A 38 1.92 -15.90 -9.91
N ILE A 39 3.06 -16.30 -9.36
CA ILE A 39 3.21 -16.62 -7.93
C ILE A 39 2.94 -15.38 -7.08
N SER A 40 3.51 -14.23 -7.44
CA SER A 40 3.29 -12.98 -6.73
C SER A 40 1.82 -12.56 -6.67
N ARG A 41 1.01 -12.92 -7.69
CA ARG A 41 -0.44 -12.69 -7.69
C ARG A 41 -1.21 -13.78 -6.94
N ARG A 42 -0.77 -15.04 -7.02
CA ARG A 42 -1.48 -16.18 -6.43
C ARG A 42 -1.30 -16.30 -4.91
N LEU A 43 -0.17 -15.89 -4.35
CA LEU A 43 0.09 -15.97 -2.91
C LEU A 43 -0.88 -15.12 -2.08
N PRO A 44 -1.14 -13.83 -2.41
CA PRO A 44 -2.18 -13.04 -1.74
C PRO A 44 -3.57 -13.66 -1.87
N GLU A 45 -3.94 -14.19 -3.04
CA GLU A 45 -5.23 -14.87 -3.21
C GLU A 45 -5.38 -16.13 -2.35
N LEU A 46 -4.28 -16.87 -2.15
CA LEU A 46 -4.26 -18.05 -1.28
C LEU A 46 -4.33 -17.65 0.19
N ARG A 47 -3.69 -16.54 0.57
CA ARG A 47 -3.78 -15.93 1.90
C ARG A 47 -5.19 -15.44 2.20
N ASP A 48 -5.83 -14.76 1.26
CA ASP A 48 -7.21 -14.28 1.42
C ASP A 48 -8.22 -15.45 1.54
N ARG A 49 -7.83 -16.64 1.07
CA ARG A 49 -8.57 -17.91 1.26
C ARG A 49 -8.20 -18.65 2.54
N GLY A 50 -7.22 -18.15 3.28
CA GLY A 50 -6.75 -18.69 4.55
C GLY A 50 -5.85 -19.91 4.46
N VAL A 51 -5.43 -20.36 3.27
CA VAL A 51 -4.64 -21.61 3.11
C VAL A 51 -3.13 -21.38 3.18
N VAL A 52 -2.70 -20.12 3.09
CA VAL A 52 -1.31 -19.68 3.14
C VAL A 52 -1.23 -18.47 4.06
N ARG A 53 -0.10 -18.26 4.72
CA ARG A 53 0.16 -17.06 5.51
C ARG A 53 1.52 -16.46 5.20
N GLU A 54 1.64 -15.17 5.51
CA GLU A 54 2.91 -14.45 5.55
C GLU A 54 3.56 -14.72 6.91
N LEU A 55 4.86 -14.97 6.89
CA LEU A 55 5.73 -14.94 8.07
C LEU A 55 6.49 -13.61 8.06
N ASP A 56 7.67 -13.61 8.67
CA ASP A 56 8.58 -12.47 8.66
C ASP A 56 9.25 -12.25 7.30
N THR A 57 9.91 -11.11 7.16
CA THR A 57 10.76 -10.77 6.02
C THR A 57 12.17 -11.31 6.25
N ARG A 58 12.75 -11.98 5.24
CA ARG A 58 14.18 -12.34 5.25
C ARG A 58 14.83 -11.99 3.92
N VAL A 59 16.16 -11.97 3.91
CA VAL A 59 16.91 -11.87 2.65
C VAL A 59 16.61 -13.10 1.81
N CYS A 60 16.10 -12.88 0.60
CA CYS A 60 15.85 -13.92 -0.39
C CYS A 60 17.17 -14.49 -0.90
N ASN A 61 17.34 -15.81 -0.86
CA ASN A 61 18.59 -16.48 -1.26
C ASN A 61 18.86 -16.37 -2.77
N VAL A 62 17.81 -16.15 -3.55
CA VAL A 62 17.88 -16.02 -5.02
C VAL A 62 18.01 -14.57 -5.45
N GLY A 63 17.25 -13.67 -4.80
CA GLY A 63 17.16 -12.26 -5.20
C GLY A 63 18.08 -11.32 -4.44
N GLY A 64 18.68 -11.76 -3.32
CA GLY A 64 19.58 -10.96 -2.48
C GLY A 64 18.92 -9.77 -1.78
N ARG A 65 17.58 -9.67 -1.80
CA ARG A 65 16.81 -8.56 -1.22
C ARG A 65 15.87 -9.05 -0.13
N PRO A 66 15.54 -8.23 0.88
CA PRO A 66 14.48 -8.54 1.83
C PRO A 66 13.17 -8.85 1.12
N SER A 67 12.52 -9.95 1.48
CA SER A 67 11.26 -10.40 0.91
C SER A 67 10.45 -11.19 1.93
N ILE A 68 9.13 -11.09 1.83
CA ILE A 68 8.18 -11.80 2.69
C ILE A 68 8.33 -13.31 2.47
N VAL A 69 8.41 -14.06 3.57
CA VAL A 69 8.38 -15.52 3.57
C VAL A 69 6.93 -15.99 3.65
N TRP A 70 6.60 -16.99 2.84
CA TRP A 70 5.27 -17.58 2.79
C TRP A 70 5.33 -19.03 3.28
N GLU A 71 4.26 -19.48 3.92
CA GLU A 71 4.06 -20.89 4.26
C GLU A 71 2.61 -21.32 4.15
N THR A 72 2.37 -22.62 4.01
CA THR A 72 1.03 -23.18 4.05
C THR A 72 0.51 -23.26 5.48
N THR A 73 -0.80 -23.09 5.63
CA THR A 73 -1.51 -23.34 6.90
C THR A 73 -2.21 -24.70 6.86
N ASP A 74 -2.76 -25.13 7.99
CA ASP A 74 -3.62 -26.30 8.09
C ASP A 74 -5.12 -25.98 7.91
N ALA A 75 -5.47 -24.76 7.51
CA ALA A 75 -6.85 -24.36 7.29
C ALA A 75 -7.38 -24.83 5.92
N LEU A 76 -8.68 -25.14 5.87
CA LEU A 76 -9.37 -25.40 4.62
C LEU A 76 -9.62 -24.10 3.84
N PRO A 77 -9.58 -24.14 2.48
CA PRO A 77 -9.81 -22.96 1.65
C PRO A 77 -11.21 -22.41 1.83
N LYS A 78 -11.29 -21.14 2.20
CA LYS A 78 -12.54 -20.37 2.32
C LYS A 78 -12.82 -19.64 1.01
N ASN A 79 -14.09 -19.25 0.82
CA ASN A 79 -14.41 -18.31 -0.24
C ASN A 79 -13.90 -16.93 0.18
N PRO A 80 -13.09 -16.25 -0.67
CA PRO A 80 -12.70 -14.90 -0.36
C PRO A 80 -13.95 -14.02 -0.35
N PRO A 81 -13.99 -12.97 0.50
CA PRO A 81 -15.09 -12.01 0.46
C PRO A 81 -15.21 -11.46 -0.95
N LYS A 82 -16.43 -11.44 -1.49
CA LYS A 82 -16.69 -10.82 -2.80
C LYS A 82 -16.47 -9.33 -2.62
N GLN A 83 -15.42 -8.78 -3.24
CA GLN A 83 -15.30 -7.33 -3.36
C GLN A 83 -16.48 -6.85 -4.18
N THR A 84 -17.31 -6.02 -3.56
CA THR A 84 -18.43 -5.38 -4.22
C THR A 84 -17.98 -4.12 -4.93
N ARG A 85 -18.82 -3.62 -5.85
CA ARG A 85 -18.56 -2.33 -6.50
C ARG A 85 -18.53 -1.18 -5.49
N SER A 86 -19.24 -1.28 -4.37
CA SER A 86 -19.16 -0.25 -3.31
C SER A 86 -17.79 -0.25 -2.65
N ASP A 87 -17.22 -1.42 -2.34
CA ASP A 87 -15.89 -1.50 -1.69
C ASP A 87 -14.78 -0.83 -2.54
N PHE A 88 -14.90 -0.89 -3.86
CA PHE A 88 -13.97 -0.22 -4.78
C PHE A 88 -14.18 1.30 -4.78
N LEU A 89 -15.43 1.74 -4.88
CA LEU A 89 -15.79 3.16 -4.87
C LEU A 89 -15.41 3.84 -3.55
N ASP A 90 -15.59 3.14 -2.43
CA ASP A 90 -15.26 3.63 -1.09
C ASP A 90 -13.76 3.92 -0.95
N ARG A 91 -12.89 3.06 -1.49
CA ARG A 91 -11.44 3.34 -1.51
C ARG A 91 -11.10 4.55 -2.35
N GLN A 92 -11.66 4.65 -3.56
CA GLN A 92 -11.37 5.76 -4.46
C GLN A 92 -11.83 7.10 -3.85
N HIS A 93 -12.99 7.13 -3.19
CA HIS A 93 -13.46 8.31 -2.47
C HIS A 93 -12.56 8.65 -1.28
N GLN A 94 -12.05 7.65 -0.56
CA GLN A 94 -11.18 7.88 0.59
C GLN A 94 -9.84 8.50 0.20
N ASP A 95 -9.25 8.09 -0.93
CA ASP A 95 -8.02 8.67 -1.47
C ASP A 95 -8.23 10.14 -1.87
N GLU A 96 -9.34 10.44 -2.55
CA GLU A 96 -9.71 11.81 -2.92
C GLU A 96 -9.91 12.69 -1.68
N ILE A 97 -10.61 12.18 -0.65
CA ILE A 97 -10.79 12.90 0.63
C ILE A 97 -9.44 13.18 1.28
N ASN A 98 -8.53 12.22 1.29
CA ASN A 98 -7.20 12.39 1.88
C ASN A 98 -6.39 13.45 1.11
N TYR A 99 -6.45 13.42 -0.21
CA TYR A 99 -5.82 14.43 -1.07
C TYR A 99 -6.36 15.84 -0.78
N LEU A 100 -7.68 16.01 -0.76
CA LEU A 100 -8.30 17.31 -0.50
C LEU A 100 -7.99 17.83 0.90
N LYS A 101 -7.91 16.95 1.92
CA LYS A 101 -7.50 17.33 3.27
C LYS A 101 -6.07 17.85 3.31
N ALA A 102 -5.13 17.15 2.67
CA ALA A 102 -3.74 17.58 2.60
C ALA A 102 -3.62 18.95 1.91
N ARG A 103 -4.29 19.11 0.77
CA ARG A 103 -4.27 20.36 0.00
C ARG A 103 -4.87 21.54 0.78
N ASN A 104 -5.96 21.32 1.51
CA ASN A 104 -6.55 22.35 2.36
C ASN A 104 -5.65 22.75 3.53
N SER A 105 -4.88 21.82 4.10
CA SER A 105 -3.88 22.13 5.12
C SER A 105 -2.82 23.10 4.58
N GLU A 106 -2.25 22.80 3.42
CA GLU A 106 -1.25 23.66 2.76
C GLU A 106 -1.79 25.08 2.48
N LEU A 107 -3.04 25.18 2.02
CA LEU A 107 -3.66 26.48 1.74
C LEU A 107 -3.86 27.31 3.01
N ARG A 108 -4.24 26.66 4.12
CA ARG A 108 -4.38 27.34 5.41
C ARG A 108 -3.05 27.89 5.92
N GLU A 109 -1.97 27.12 5.78
CA GLU A 109 -0.62 27.57 6.14
C GLU A 109 -0.18 28.78 5.30
N LYS A 110 -0.38 28.72 3.97
CA LYS A 110 -0.08 29.85 3.08
C LYS A 110 -0.86 31.11 3.44
N ASN A 111 -2.15 30.96 3.73
CA ASN A 111 -2.98 32.09 4.14
C ASN A 111 -2.50 32.71 5.46
N ALA A 112 -2.11 31.87 6.44
CA ALA A 112 -1.58 32.35 7.71
C ALA A 112 -0.29 33.18 7.53
N LEU A 113 0.61 32.76 6.64
CA LEU A 113 1.83 33.50 6.30
C LEU A 113 1.52 34.83 5.63
N LEU A 114 0.62 34.83 4.64
CA LEU A 114 0.18 36.05 3.96
C LEU A 114 -0.47 37.05 4.93
N GLU A 115 -1.27 36.57 5.87
CA GLU A 115 -1.83 37.43 6.91
C GLU A 115 -0.76 38.02 7.83
N GLN A 116 0.26 37.23 8.19
CA GLN A 116 1.37 37.71 9.00
C GLN A 116 2.17 38.79 8.27
N GLU A 117 2.44 38.59 6.98
CA GLU A 117 3.15 39.56 6.14
C GLU A 117 2.34 40.86 5.97
N ASN A 118 1.04 40.74 5.69
CA ASN A 118 0.15 41.90 5.61
C ASN A 118 0.09 42.69 6.92
N ARG A 119 0.09 42.00 8.08
CA ARG A 119 0.18 42.66 9.38
C ARG A 119 1.50 43.45 9.51
N ARG A 120 2.64 42.82 9.20
CA ARG A 120 3.96 43.48 9.23
C ARG A 120 4.02 44.73 8.34
N LEU A 121 3.51 44.64 7.11
CA LEU A 121 3.49 45.76 6.17
C LEU A 121 2.63 46.92 6.68
N ARG A 122 1.45 46.62 7.24
CA ARG A 122 0.57 47.64 7.84
C ARG A 122 1.22 48.34 9.02
N ASP A 123 1.93 47.61 9.87
CA ASP A 123 2.63 48.18 11.03
C ASP A 123 3.81 49.06 10.61
N ALA A 124 4.58 48.63 9.59
CA ALA A 124 5.66 49.43 9.02
C ALA A 124 5.16 50.75 8.41
N LEU A 125 4.05 50.70 7.65
CA LEU A 125 3.40 51.89 7.09
C LEU A 125 2.93 52.85 8.19
N ARG A 126 2.35 52.32 9.28
CA ARG A 126 1.93 53.13 10.43
C ARG A 126 3.12 53.80 11.13
N ALA A 127 4.22 53.08 11.31
CA ALA A 127 5.43 53.62 11.93
C ALA A 127 6.05 54.74 11.08
N HIS A 128 6.18 54.52 9.78
CA HIS A 128 6.73 55.51 8.85
C HIS A 128 5.85 56.77 8.75
N GLY A 129 4.53 56.60 8.73
CA GLY A 129 3.58 57.73 8.71
C GLY A 129 3.52 58.53 10.02
N LYS A 130 3.93 57.96 11.15
CA LYS A 130 4.14 58.71 12.41
C LYS A 130 5.44 59.51 12.37
N GLN A 131 6.50 58.95 11.80
CA GLN A 131 7.82 59.58 11.69
C GLN A 131 7.78 60.84 10.80
N LEU A 132 6.95 60.84 9.75
CA LEU A 132 6.75 62.00 8.86
C LEU A 132 5.92 63.14 9.46
N ARG A 133 5.21 62.94 10.58
CA ARG A 133 4.42 64.00 11.25
C ARG A 133 5.18 64.70 12.39
N LEU A 134 6.40 64.26 12.69
CA LEU A 134 7.25 64.79 13.76
C LEU A 134 8.39 65.68 13.23
N ILE A 135 8.41 65.95 11.92
CA ILE A 135 9.32 66.86 11.21
C ILE A 135 8.48 68.03 10.69
#